data_AF-A0A6A4Z5C0-F1
#
_entry.id   AF-A0A6A4Z5C0-F1
#
_cell.length_a   1.000
_cell.length_b   1.000
_cell.length_c   1.000
_cell.angle_alpha   90.00
_cell.angle_beta   90.00
_cell.angle_gamma   90.00
#
_symmetry.space_group_name_H-M   'P 1'
#
loop_
_entity.id
_entity.type
_entity.pdbx_description
1 polymer ?
#
loop_
_entity_poly.entity_id
_entity_poly.type
_entity_poly.pdbx_seq_one_letter_code
_entity_poly.pdbx_strand_id
1 'polypeptide(L)'
;MSLCNTTDSDPFTFFVYNPLAVAHSAGEWHGCPECCGPFVPVYSQPIANAAPHQLVVQAHVPPLSWLVYHVTFPKASSSEMSTNGWDVVTESIMSAENEFVRVQVNTVTGSLVSLTNKATQTKLNVTSSLLYYQAYGKQGDSCSSGAYLFHPNTSAVHNLPAISGHNCLKTPLLASCVFQFGTWGSLQYKLRAWDHSVVVEWTVGPIPIDDQQGKEVILRFDTSIQSE
;
A
#
# COMPACT_ATOMS: atom_id res chain seq x y z
N MET A 1 -15.11 -1.75 -1.78
CA MET A 1 -14.47 -0.90 -0.76
C MET A 1 -15.53 0.10 -0.34
N SER A 2 -16.08 -0.02 0.88
CA SER A 2 -17.19 0.84 1.35
C SER A 2 -16.66 1.88 2.33
N LEU A 3 -17.25 3.06 2.25
CA LEU A 3 -16.84 4.32 2.85
C LEU A 3 -17.45 4.44 4.25
N CYS A 4 -16.62 4.58 5.30
CA CYS A 4 -17.13 4.83 6.64
C CYS A 4 -17.20 6.36 6.87
N ASN A 5 -18.41 6.92 6.77
CA ASN A 5 -18.69 8.27 7.23
C ASN A 5 -19.24 8.19 8.66
N THR A 6 -18.57 8.82 9.63
CA THR A 6 -18.97 8.79 11.05
C THR A 6 -20.23 9.60 11.34
N THR A 7 -20.78 10.29 10.33
CA THR A 7 -21.96 11.17 10.45
C THR A 7 -23.25 10.57 9.92
N ASP A 8 -23.19 9.59 9.00
CA ASP A 8 -24.36 8.82 8.57
C ASP A 8 -24.23 7.38 9.07
N SER A 9 -25.00 7.08 10.10
CA SER A 9 -25.00 5.79 10.81
C SER A 9 -25.83 4.73 10.09
N ASP A 10 -26.11 4.93 8.80
CA ASP A 10 -27.05 4.09 8.08
C ASP A 10 -26.41 2.74 7.77
N PRO A 11 -27.06 1.63 8.18
CA PRO A 11 -26.55 0.30 7.89
C PRO A 11 -26.47 0.11 6.37
N PHE A 12 -25.40 -0.53 5.91
CA PHE A 12 -25.24 -0.85 4.50
C PHE A 12 -25.00 -2.34 4.33
N THR A 13 -25.31 -2.83 3.14
CA THR A 13 -25.12 -4.24 2.78
C THR A 13 -24.19 -4.31 1.59
N PHE A 14 -23.26 -5.27 1.61
CA PHE A 14 -22.44 -5.61 0.46
C PHE A 14 -22.41 -7.12 0.29
N PHE A 15 -22.21 -7.59 -0.95
CA PHE A 15 -21.97 -8.99 -1.22
C PHE A 15 -20.54 -9.19 -1.72
N VAL A 16 -19.97 -10.36 -1.43
CA VAL A 16 -18.65 -10.77 -1.90
C VAL A 16 -18.85 -12.03 -2.72
N TYR A 17 -18.49 -11.99 -4.00
CA TYR A 17 -18.51 -13.13 -4.90
C TYR A 17 -17.09 -13.69 -5.07
N ASN A 18 -16.94 -15.01 -4.93
CA ASN A 18 -15.72 -15.73 -5.21
C ASN A 18 -15.82 -16.42 -6.58
N PRO A 19 -15.13 -15.90 -7.61
CA PRO A 19 -15.13 -16.52 -8.93
C PRO A 19 -14.23 -17.75 -9.03
N LEU A 20 -13.49 -18.12 -7.98
CA LEU A 20 -12.55 -19.23 -7.99
C LEU A 20 -13.21 -20.55 -7.61
N ALA A 21 -12.71 -21.66 -8.16
CA ALA A 21 -13.13 -23.02 -7.83
C ALA A 21 -12.56 -23.54 -6.50
N VAL A 22 -11.93 -22.67 -5.71
CA VAL A 22 -11.36 -22.98 -4.40
C VAL A 22 -11.90 -21.97 -3.40
N ALA A 23 -12.11 -22.40 -2.15
CA ALA A 23 -12.47 -21.48 -1.09
C ALA A 23 -11.35 -20.46 -0.95
N HIS A 24 -11.69 -19.18 -1.04
CA HIS A 24 -10.72 -18.12 -0.79
C HIS A 24 -10.95 -17.61 0.62
N SER A 25 -10.23 -18.23 1.54
CA SER A 25 -10.15 -17.85 2.95
C SER A 25 -9.01 -16.86 3.10
N ALA A 26 -9.32 -15.67 3.57
CA ALA A 26 -8.33 -14.84 4.21
C ALA A 26 -8.32 -15.07 5.73
N GLY A 27 -8.77 -16.22 6.26
CA GLY A 27 -8.85 -16.56 7.71
C GLY A 27 -10.23 -16.29 8.36
N GLU A 28 -10.41 -16.76 9.61
CA GLU A 28 -11.67 -16.70 10.37
C GLU A 28 -11.98 -15.31 10.95
N TRP A 29 -13.27 -14.91 10.92
CA TRP A 29 -13.75 -13.65 11.50
C TRP A 29 -14.68 -13.90 12.69
N HIS A 30 -14.38 -13.21 13.78
CA HIS A 30 -15.32 -12.87 14.84
C HIS A 30 -15.43 -11.34 14.90
N GLY A 31 -16.65 -10.82 15.08
CA GLY A 31 -17.01 -9.39 15.17
C GLY A 31 -15.87 -8.41 15.49
N CYS A 32 -15.59 -7.47 14.59
CA CYS A 32 -14.51 -6.50 14.76
C CYS A 32 -15.02 -5.05 14.63
N PRO A 33 -15.34 -4.40 15.77
CA PRO A 33 -15.49 -2.95 15.85
C PRO A 33 -14.20 -2.20 15.48
N GLU A 34 -13.05 -2.86 15.60
CA GLU A 34 -11.70 -2.31 15.42
C GLU A 34 -11.17 -2.32 13.96
N CYS A 35 -12.07 -2.47 12.98
CA CYS A 35 -11.73 -2.71 11.59
C CYS A 35 -11.83 -1.48 10.65
N CYS A 36 -12.19 -0.31 11.19
CA CYS A 36 -12.21 0.97 10.49
C CYS A 36 -10.86 1.70 10.57
N GLY A 37 -10.07 1.68 9.50
CA GLY A 37 -8.83 2.46 9.41
C GLY A 37 -9.05 3.81 8.71
N PRO A 38 -8.13 4.78 8.89
CA PRO A 38 -8.05 5.95 8.01
C PRO A 38 -7.95 5.51 6.55
N PHE A 39 -8.69 6.19 5.68
CA PHE A 39 -8.52 6.00 4.24
C PHE A 39 -7.20 6.63 3.79
N VAL A 40 -6.41 5.88 3.01
CA VAL A 40 -5.20 6.40 2.38
C VAL A 40 -5.54 6.75 0.93
N PRO A 41 -5.53 8.04 0.56
CA PRO A 41 -5.85 8.44 -0.80
C PRO A 41 -4.78 7.94 -1.77
N VAL A 42 -5.26 7.43 -2.90
CA VAL A 42 -4.43 6.99 -4.02
C VAL A 42 -3.81 8.21 -4.73
N TYR A 43 -4.51 9.33 -4.76
CA TYR A 43 -4.04 10.57 -5.40
C TYR A 43 -3.45 11.55 -4.38
N SER A 44 -2.40 12.25 -4.78
CA SER A 44 -1.79 13.33 -3.99
C SER A 44 -2.68 14.56 -3.89
N GLN A 45 -3.62 14.73 -4.83
CA GLN A 45 -4.61 15.80 -4.77
C GLN A 45 -5.81 15.42 -3.91
N PRO A 46 -6.39 16.37 -3.15
CA PRO A 46 -7.63 16.14 -2.41
C PRO A 46 -8.74 15.69 -3.36
N ILE A 47 -9.23 14.47 -3.18
CA ILE A 47 -10.41 14.01 -3.91
C ILE A 47 -11.62 14.67 -3.24
N ALA A 48 -12.38 15.47 -4.00
CA ALA A 48 -13.66 15.98 -3.52
C ALA A 48 -14.55 14.79 -3.12
N ASN A 49 -14.99 14.75 -1.87
CA ASN A 49 -15.74 13.65 -1.25
C ASN A 49 -14.94 12.36 -0.98
N ALA A 50 -13.63 12.46 -0.71
CA ALA A 50 -12.88 11.33 -0.15
C ALA A 50 -13.52 10.88 1.18
N ALA A 51 -13.78 9.59 1.33
CA ALA A 51 -14.21 9.08 2.62
C ALA A 51 -13.06 9.16 3.62
N PRO A 52 -13.31 9.58 4.86
CA PRO A 52 -12.26 9.70 5.86
C PRO A 52 -11.75 8.35 6.35
N HIS A 53 -12.56 7.29 6.22
CA HIS A 53 -12.26 5.97 6.76
C HIS A 53 -12.60 4.84 5.78
N GLN A 54 -11.88 3.75 5.92
CA GLN A 54 -12.05 2.49 5.21
C GLN A 54 -12.41 1.38 6.19
N LEU A 55 -13.47 0.63 5.92
CA LEU A 55 -13.75 -0.64 6.59
C LEU A 55 -12.96 -1.77 5.94
N VAL A 56 -12.20 -2.52 6.73
CA VAL A 56 -11.52 -3.73 6.32
C VAL A 56 -12.28 -4.94 6.88
N VAL A 57 -12.70 -5.85 6.00
CA VAL A 57 -13.42 -7.08 6.41
C VAL A 57 -12.70 -8.28 5.84
N GLN A 58 -12.58 -9.31 6.68
CA GLN A 58 -12.09 -10.64 6.30
C GLN A 58 -13.30 -11.49 5.92
N ALA A 59 -13.33 -11.98 4.68
CA ALA A 59 -14.43 -12.77 4.14
C ALA A 59 -13.94 -14.18 3.80
N HIS A 60 -14.74 -15.19 4.17
CA HIS A 60 -14.50 -16.59 3.84
C HIS A 60 -15.58 -17.09 2.89
N VAL A 61 -15.34 -16.97 1.58
CA VAL A 61 -16.36 -17.26 0.56
C VAL A 61 -16.09 -18.62 -0.10
N PRO A 62 -17.08 -19.56 -0.10
CA PRO A 62 -16.94 -20.85 -0.77
C PRO A 62 -16.62 -20.73 -2.28
N PRO A 63 -16.13 -21.81 -2.91
CA PRO A 63 -15.92 -21.85 -4.36
C PRO A 63 -17.15 -21.44 -5.15
N LEU A 64 -16.97 -20.63 -6.19
CA LEU A 64 -18.01 -20.26 -7.16
C LEU A 64 -19.32 -19.78 -6.52
N SER A 65 -19.21 -19.07 -5.38
CA SER A 65 -20.34 -18.69 -4.53
C SER A 65 -20.23 -17.23 -4.09
N TRP A 66 -21.27 -16.74 -3.42
CA TRP A 66 -21.32 -15.39 -2.86
C TRP A 66 -21.84 -15.41 -1.41
N LEU A 67 -21.39 -14.43 -0.63
CA LEU A 67 -21.89 -14.15 0.72
C LEU A 67 -22.37 -12.72 0.82
N VAL A 68 -23.38 -12.49 1.67
CA VAL A 68 -23.90 -11.16 1.98
C VAL A 68 -23.47 -10.77 3.38
N TYR A 69 -22.97 -9.55 3.50
CA TYR A 69 -22.57 -8.95 4.75
C TYR A 69 -23.43 -7.72 5.01
N HIS A 70 -24.04 -7.69 6.18
CA HIS A 70 -24.80 -6.54 6.68
C HIS A 70 -23.95 -5.81 7.71
N VAL A 71 -23.62 -4.56 7.44
CA VAL A 71 -22.87 -3.70 8.34
C VAL A 71 -23.84 -2.84 9.11
N THR A 72 -23.80 -2.94 10.43
CA THR A 72 -24.61 -2.15 11.35
C THR A 72 -23.71 -1.33 12.26
N PHE A 73 -24.08 -0.08 12.50
CA PHE A 73 -23.35 0.81 13.40
C PHE A 73 -24.00 0.77 14.78
N PRO A 74 -23.36 0.19 15.81
CA PRO A 74 -23.89 0.24 17.15
C PRO A 74 -23.94 1.70 17.64
N LYS A 75 -24.98 2.06 18.40
CA LYS A 75 -25.05 3.37 19.07
C LYS A 75 -23.83 3.52 19.98
N ALA A 76 -23.12 4.64 19.83
CA ALA A 76 -21.82 4.96 20.42
C ALA A 76 -21.57 4.27 21.78
N SER A 77 -20.82 3.17 21.76
CA SER A 77 -20.01 2.76 22.90
C SER A 77 -18.67 3.47 22.76
N SER A 78 -18.27 4.22 23.78
CA SER A 78 -17.07 5.05 23.86
C SER A 78 -15.75 4.25 23.91
N SER A 79 -15.66 3.09 23.27
CA SER A 79 -14.39 2.40 23.12
C SER A 79 -13.59 3.18 22.07
N GLU A 80 -12.75 4.10 22.53
CA GLU A 80 -11.72 4.71 21.71
C GLU A 80 -10.96 3.61 20.97
N MET A 81 -11.07 3.65 19.66
CA MET A 81 -10.44 2.69 18.78
C MET A 81 -8.93 2.96 18.82
N SER A 82 -8.17 2.14 19.54
CA SER A 82 -6.73 2.32 19.67
C SER A 82 -6.05 1.93 18.35
N THR A 83 -5.98 2.87 17.40
CA THR A 83 -5.08 2.74 16.25
C THR A 83 -3.66 2.92 16.76
N ASN A 84 -2.94 1.82 16.90
CA ASN A 84 -1.52 1.89 17.25
C ASN A 84 -0.70 2.22 16.00
N GLY A 85 0.44 2.87 16.21
CA GLY A 85 1.46 2.99 15.17
C GLY A 85 2.16 1.65 14.93
N TRP A 86 3.07 1.64 13.96
CA TRP A 86 4.06 0.57 13.86
C TRP A 86 5.06 0.67 15.02
N ASP A 87 5.70 -0.46 15.33
CA ASP A 87 6.66 -0.56 16.43
C ASP A 87 7.97 0.16 16.04
N VAL A 88 8.46 1.06 16.89
CA VAL A 88 9.71 1.80 16.66
C VAL A 88 10.90 0.89 17.00
N VAL A 89 11.73 0.58 16.01
CA VAL A 89 12.97 -0.22 16.19
C VAL A 89 14.16 0.69 16.44
N THR A 90 14.29 1.74 15.64
CA THR A 90 15.25 2.83 15.81
C THR A 90 14.59 4.14 15.42
N GLU A 91 15.29 5.27 15.53
CA GLU A 91 14.76 6.59 15.16
C GLU A 91 14.21 6.66 13.72
N SER A 92 14.78 5.88 12.79
CA SER A 92 14.36 5.85 11.39
C SER A 92 13.74 4.54 10.93
N ILE A 93 13.70 3.49 11.77
CA ILE A 93 13.19 2.17 11.38
C ILE A 93 11.93 1.84 12.17
N MET A 94 10.85 1.57 11.45
CA MET A 94 9.60 1.06 12.00
C MET A 94 9.36 -0.38 11.57
N SER A 95 8.66 -1.15 12.39
CA SER A 95 8.37 -2.56 12.18
C SER A 95 6.89 -2.86 12.37
N ALA A 96 6.37 -3.75 11.53
CA ALA A 96 5.08 -4.40 11.74
C ALA A 96 5.21 -5.89 11.49
N GLU A 97 4.31 -6.66 12.08
CA GLU A 97 4.26 -8.11 11.88
C GLU A 97 2.84 -8.65 12.01
N ASN A 98 2.60 -9.77 11.35
CA ASN A 98 1.43 -10.63 11.55
C ASN A 98 1.91 -12.00 12.04
N GLU A 99 1.08 -13.04 11.91
CA GLU A 99 1.46 -14.40 12.27
C GLU A 99 2.67 -14.92 11.47
N PHE A 100 2.78 -14.56 10.20
CA PHE A 100 3.67 -15.19 9.21
C PHE A 100 4.92 -14.39 8.83
N VAL A 101 4.81 -13.06 8.80
CA VAL A 101 5.82 -12.15 8.25
C VAL A 101 6.06 -10.99 9.20
N ARG A 102 7.33 -10.59 9.34
CA ARG A 102 7.74 -9.31 9.91
C ARG A 102 8.34 -8.43 8.81
N VAL A 103 7.93 -7.16 8.79
CA VAL A 103 8.39 -6.15 7.84
C VAL A 103 9.04 -4.99 8.58
N GLN A 104 10.14 -4.48 8.04
CA GLN A 104 10.77 -3.25 8.52
C GLN A 104 10.88 -2.23 7.38
N VAL A 105 10.56 -0.97 7.70
CA VAL A 105 10.62 0.16 6.75
C VAL A 105 11.45 1.29 7.34
N ASN A 106 12.10 2.06 6.47
CA ASN A 106 12.82 3.27 6.83
C ASN A 106 11.93 4.49 6.61
N THR A 107 11.69 5.28 7.65
CA THR A 107 10.78 6.43 7.61
C THR A 107 11.37 7.66 6.91
N VAL A 108 12.70 7.73 6.80
CA VAL A 108 13.41 8.81 6.12
C VAL A 108 13.41 8.60 4.60
N THR A 109 13.57 7.36 4.15
CA THR A 109 13.63 7.01 2.71
C THR A 109 12.35 6.40 2.15
N GLY A 110 11.45 5.93 3.01
CA GLY A 110 10.23 5.20 2.63
C GLY A 110 10.51 3.79 2.12
N SER A 111 11.76 3.33 2.26
CA SER A 111 12.19 2.03 1.76
C SER A 111 11.75 0.92 2.69
N LEU A 112 11.25 -0.17 2.13
CA LEU A 112 11.34 -1.50 2.71
C LEU A 112 12.82 -1.80 2.99
N VAL A 113 13.14 -2.33 4.17
CA VAL A 113 14.53 -2.60 4.60
C VAL A 113 14.75 -4.09 4.85
N SER A 114 13.73 -4.76 5.40
CA SER A 114 13.79 -6.21 5.55
C SER A 114 12.42 -6.86 5.58
N LEU A 115 12.41 -8.11 5.14
CA LEU A 115 11.31 -9.04 5.24
C LEU A 115 11.81 -10.29 5.98
N THR A 116 11.09 -10.71 7.00
CA THR A 116 11.39 -11.93 7.74
C THR A 116 10.22 -12.89 7.64
N ASN A 117 10.47 -14.09 7.13
CA ASN A 117 9.55 -15.22 7.24
C ASN A 117 9.67 -15.80 8.66
N LYS A 118 8.59 -15.75 9.44
CA LYS A 118 8.58 -16.18 10.84
C LYS A 118 8.58 -17.70 11.01
N ALA A 119 8.10 -18.46 10.02
CA ALA A 119 8.13 -19.92 10.08
C ALA A 119 9.56 -20.44 9.88
N THR A 120 10.29 -19.90 8.91
CA THR A 120 11.66 -20.35 8.58
C THR A 120 12.75 -19.54 9.28
N GLN A 121 12.38 -18.44 9.95
CA GLN A 121 13.31 -17.45 10.52
C GLN A 121 14.26 -16.84 9.46
N THR A 122 13.92 -16.94 8.18
CA THR A 122 14.72 -16.37 7.09
C THR A 122 14.48 -14.88 7.00
N LYS A 123 15.53 -14.08 7.21
CA LYS A 123 15.52 -12.64 7.00
C LYS A 123 16.14 -12.31 5.66
N LEU A 124 15.39 -11.61 4.82
CA LEU A 124 15.86 -11.04 3.55
C LEU A 124 16.04 -9.53 3.73
N ASN A 125 17.24 -9.05 3.45
CA ASN A 125 17.48 -7.62 3.31
C ASN A 125 17.05 -7.20 1.90
N VAL A 126 16.22 -6.17 1.85
CA VAL A 126 15.66 -5.62 0.61
C VAL A 126 15.67 -4.11 0.73
N THR A 127 15.97 -3.40 -0.34
CA THR A 127 15.84 -1.95 -0.46
C THR A 127 14.85 -1.67 -1.57
N SER A 128 13.73 -1.03 -1.26
CA SER A 128 12.76 -0.61 -2.27
C SER A 128 12.90 0.87 -2.57
N SER A 129 12.91 1.22 -3.85
CA SER A 129 13.08 2.60 -4.29
C SER A 129 12.10 2.95 -5.39
N LEU A 130 11.36 4.05 -5.22
CA LEU A 130 10.56 4.65 -6.28
C LEU A 130 11.46 5.66 -7.02
N LEU A 131 11.78 5.37 -8.28
CA LEU A 131 12.79 6.06 -9.08
C LEU A 131 12.25 6.36 -10.47
N TYR A 132 12.97 7.11 -11.29
CA TYR A 132 12.63 7.26 -12.71
C TYR A 132 13.86 7.36 -13.62
N TYR A 133 13.69 6.93 -14.87
CA TYR A 133 14.58 7.30 -15.96
C TYR A 133 14.10 8.59 -16.63
N GLN A 134 15.03 9.38 -17.13
CA GLN A 134 14.71 10.48 -18.04
C GLN A 134 14.57 9.93 -19.45
N ALA A 135 13.42 10.16 -20.08
CA ALA A 135 13.18 9.77 -21.47
C ALA A 135 14.12 10.53 -22.43
N TYR A 136 14.74 9.83 -23.37
CA TYR A 136 15.38 10.50 -24.51
C TYR A 136 14.29 11.06 -25.43
N GLY A 137 14.37 12.34 -25.77
CA GLY A 137 13.41 12.99 -26.65
C GLY A 137 14.09 14.04 -27.51
N LYS A 138 14.00 13.88 -28.83
CA LYS A 138 14.48 14.87 -29.80
C LYS A 138 13.48 15.02 -30.94
N GLN A 139 13.11 16.25 -31.25
CA GLN A 139 12.12 16.52 -32.31
C GLN A 139 12.60 15.95 -33.65
N GLY A 140 11.74 15.14 -34.29
CA GLY A 140 12.03 14.50 -35.58
C GLY A 140 12.90 13.24 -35.49
N ASP A 141 13.33 12.83 -34.30
CA ASP A 141 14.08 11.60 -34.09
C ASP A 141 13.13 10.44 -33.79
N SER A 142 13.08 9.46 -34.71
CA SER A 142 12.24 8.26 -34.57
C SER A 142 12.66 7.35 -33.42
N CYS A 143 13.86 7.55 -32.88
CA CYS A 143 14.36 6.83 -31.71
C CYS A 143 14.02 7.53 -30.39
N SER A 144 13.21 8.60 -30.39
CA SER A 144 12.70 9.18 -29.14
C SER A 144 11.86 8.17 -28.34
N SER A 145 11.96 8.21 -27.01
CA SER A 145 11.12 7.39 -26.13
C SER A 145 9.64 7.72 -26.34
N GLY A 146 8.77 6.72 -26.18
CA GLY A 146 7.34 6.89 -26.41
C GLY A 146 6.54 5.64 -26.04
N ALA A 147 5.31 5.55 -26.54
CA ALA A 147 4.39 4.48 -26.18
C ALA A 147 4.91 3.05 -26.48
N TYR A 148 5.83 2.92 -27.43
CA TYR A 148 6.33 1.62 -27.90
C TYR A 148 7.83 1.43 -27.68
N LEU A 149 8.58 2.52 -27.57
CA LEU A 149 10.04 2.48 -27.45
C LEU A 149 10.42 3.00 -26.07
N PHE A 150 11.02 2.14 -25.26
CA PHE A 150 11.73 2.56 -24.05
C PHE A 150 13.14 2.99 -24.45
N HIS A 151 13.39 4.29 -24.50
CA HIS A 151 14.73 4.82 -24.77
C HIS A 151 15.08 5.86 -23.70
N PRO A 152 15.67 5.44 -22.58
CA PRO A 152 16.13 6.37 -21.57
C PRO A 152 17.34 7.15 -22.11
N ASN A 153 17.44 8.44 -21.75
CA ASN A 153 18.52 9.33 -22.15
C ASN A 153 19.91 8.80 -21.70
N THR A 154 19.95 8.18 -20.52
CA THR A 154 21.12 7.46 -20.00
C THR A 154 20.66 6.26 -19.17
N SER A 155 21.60 5.39 -18.78
CA SER A 155 21.31 4.32 -17.82
C SER A 155 21.14 4.82 -16.37
N ALA A 156 21.29 6.12 -16.11
CA ALA A 156 21.13 6.67 -14.77
C ALA A 156 19.65 6.73 -14.37
N VAL A 157 19.41 6.49 -13.09
CA VAL A 157 18.10 6.65 -12.45
C VAL A 157 18.12 7.81 -11.48
N HIS A 158 16.98 8.45 -11.33
CA HIS A 158 16.78 9.62 -10.48
C HIS A 158 15.77 9.31 -9.40
N ASN A 159 15.98 9.86 -8.22
CA ASN A 159 15.04 9.75 -7.11
C ASN A 159 13.81 10.63 -7.37
N LEU A 160 12.65 10.17 -6.89
CA LEU A 160 11.54 11.06 -6.66
C LEU A 160 11.90 12.12 -5.60
N PRO A 161 11.09 13.20 -5.46
CA PRO A 161 11.30 14.17 -4.38
C PRO A 161 11.35 13.50 -3.01
N ALA A 162 12.06 14.12 -2.07
CA ALA A 162 12.11 13.64 -0.70
C ALA A 162 10.71 13.47 -0.09
N ILE A 163 10.63 12.61 0.93
CA ILE A 163 9.36 12.31 1.57
C ILE A 163 8.80 13.56 2.24
N SER A 164 7.58 13.91 1.87
CA SER A 164 6.84 15.06 2.42
C SER A 164 6.01 14.68 3.65
N GLY A 165 5.69 13.40 3.81
CA GLY A 165 5.00 12.86 4.96
C GLY A 165 4.85 11.34 4.91
N HIS A 166 4.65 10.73 6.07
CA HIS A 166 4.34 9.31 6.19
C HIS A 166 3.32 9.08 7.29
N ASN A 167 2.59 7.97 7.19
CA ASN A 167 1.64 7.55 8.22
C ASN A 167 1.65 6.03 8.32
N CYS A 168 1.99 5.52 9.50
CA CYS A 168 1.99 4.09 9.79
C CYS A 168 0.87 3.78 10.80
N LEU A 169 -0.04 2.89 10.41
CA LEU A 169 -1.24 2.53 11.14
C LEU A 169 -1.29 1.01 11.35
N LYS A 170 -1.79 0.59 12.50
CA LYS A 170 -1.97 -0.81 12.88
C LYS A 170 -3.36 -1.00 13.50
N THR A 171 -4.12 -1.88 12.88
CA THR A 171 -5.41 -2.41 13.34
C THR A 171 -5.29 -3.93 13.50
N PRO A 172 -6.26 -4.62 14.12
CA PRO A 172 -6.22 -6.08 14.24
C PRO A 172 -6.11 -6.83 12.90
N LEU A 173 -6.72 -6.30 11.82
CA LEU A 173 -6.72 -6.97 10.52
C LEU A 173 -5.66 -6.45 9.54
N LEU A 174 -5.16 -5.23 9.74
CA LEU A 174 -4.28 -4.56 8.80
C LEU A 174 -3.27 -3.67 9.52
N ALA A 175 -1.99 -3.92 9.24
CA ALA A 175 -0.93 -2.94 9.42
C ALA A 175 -0.59 -2.32 8.06
N SER A 176 -0.55 -1.00 7.97
CA SER A 176 -0.16 -0.30 6.75
C SER A 176 0.75 0.88 7.05
N CYS A 177 1.74 1.13 6.20
CA CYS A 177 2.48 2.39 6.25
C CYS A 177 2.62 2.99 4.85
N VAL A 178 2.26 4.27 4.72
CA VAL A 178 2.31 5.04 3.47
C VAL A 178 3.36 6.13 3.57
N PHE A 179 4.06 6.36 2.45
CA PHE A 179 5.08 7.39 2.25
C PHE A 179 4.71 8.24 1.04
N GLN A 180 4.65 9.55 1.22
CA GLN A 180 4.37 10.52 0.16
C GLN A 180 5.68 11.16 -0.33
N PHE A 181 5.94 11.09 -1.63
CA PHE A 181 7.11 11.64 -2.30
C PHE A 181 6.72 12.91 -3.06
N GLY A 182 7.00 14.07 -2.47
CA GLY A 182 6.55 15.35 -3.00
C GLY A 182 5.04 15.40 -3.18
N THR A 183 4.60 15.80 -4.38
CA THR A 183 3.18 15.96 -4.76
C THR A 183 2.71 14.96 -5.81
N TRP A 184 3.50 13.96 -6.18
CA TRP A 184 3.19 13.09 -7.32
C TRP A 184 3.64 11.63 -7.16
N GLY A 185 4.12 11.23 -5.99
CA GLY A 185 4.47 9.84 -5.69
C GLY A 185 3.94 9.39 -4.34
N SER A 186 3.47 8.16 -4.27
CA SER A 186 3.06 7.48 -3.03
C SER A 186 3.53 6.03 -3.07
N LEU A 187 4.06 5.53 -1.94
CA LEU A 187 4.44 4.13 -1.75
C LEU A 187 3.88 3.63 -0.43
N GLN A 188 3.17 2.52 -0.46
CA GLN A 188 2.49 1.95 0.69
C GLN A 188 2.80 0.46 0.85
N TYR A 189 3.08 0.07 2.09
CA TYR A 189 3.22 -1.33 2.49
C TYR A 189 2.01 -1.72 3.32
N LYS A 190 1.37 -2.84 2.99
CA LYS A 190 0.23 -3.40 3.70
C LYS A 190 0.53 -4.83 4.11
N LEU A 191 0.29 -5.12 5.38
CA LEU A 191 0.38 -6.45 5.95
C LEU A 191 -0.97 -6.79 6.58
N ARG A 192 -1.71 -7.69 5.93
CA ARG A 192 -2.98 -8.19 6.44
C ARG A 192 -2.71 -9.33 7.43
N ALA A 193 -3.59 -9.53 8.40
CA ALA A 193 -3.40 -10.53 9.45
C ALA A 193 -3.13 -11.95 8.91
N TRP A 194 -3.71 -12.28 7.75
CA TRP A 194 -3.70 -13.59 7.14
C TRP A 194 -2.70 -13.80 6.00
N ASP A 195 -2.02 -12.75 5.55
CA ASP A 195 -1.15 -12.87 4.38
C ASP A 195 0.23 -13.40 4.75
N HIS A 196 0.77 -14.29 3.92
CA HIS A 196 2.17 -14.71 3.99
C HIS A 196 3.12 -13.76 3.24
N SER A 197 2.60 -12.62 2.77
CA SER A 197 3.31 -11.66 1.93
C SER A 197 2.97 -10.22 2.34
N VAL A 198 3.86 -9.29 2.02
CA VAL A 198 3.58 -7.85 2.11
C VAL A 198 3.02 -7.37 0.77
N VAL A 199 1.89 -6.68 0.81
CA VAL A 199 1.36 -5.98 -0.36
C VAL A 199 2.04 -4.63 -0.49
N VAL A 200 2.61 -4.37 -1.67
CA VAL A 200 3.21 -3.08 -2.01
C VAL A 200 2.31 -2.39 -3.02
N GLU A 201 1.78 -1.24 -2.65
CA GLU A 201 0.99 -0.37 -3.54
C GLU A 201 1.78 0.89 -3.80
N TRP A 202 1.76 1.37 -5.04
CA TRP A 202 2.40 2.62 -5.41
C TRP A 202 1.49 3.41 -6.32
N THR A 203 1.59 4.72 -6.25
CA THR A 203 0.87 5.61 -7.15
C THR A 203 1.77 6.74 -7.58
N VAL A 204 1.74 7.03 -8.87
CA VAL A 204 2.49 8.13 -9.45
C VAL A 204 1.53 8.96 -10.28
N GLY A 205 1.60 10.28 -10.14
CA GLY A 205 0.79 11.17 -10.95
C GLY A 205 0.31 12.42 -10.22
N PRO A 206 0.01 13.49 -10.98
CA PRO A 206 0.44 13.68 -12.38
C PRO A 206 1.97 13.77 -12.45
N ILE A 207 2.59 13.08 -13.41
CA ILE A 207 4.05 13.09 -13.56
C ILE A 207 4.45 14.49 -14.05
N PRO A 208 5.31 15.22 -13.33
CA PRO A 208 5.66 16.59 -13.68
C PRO A 208 6.49 16.60 -14.98
N ILE A 209 6.07 17.42 -15.94
CA ILE A 209 6.73 17.58 -17.25
C ILE A 209 6.93 19.05 -17.62
N ASP A 210 6.78 19.98 -16.66
CA ASP A 210 6.95 21.42 -16.87
C ASP A 210 8.39 21.77 -17.31
N ASP A 211 9.34 20.89 -16.98
CA ASP A 211 10.73 20.92 -17.42
C ASP A 211 10.95 20.39 -18.84
N GLN A 212 9.86 20.03 -19.55
CA GLN A 212 9.87 19.40 -20.88
C GLN A 212 10.62 18.06 -20.91
N GLN A 213 10.84 17.43 -19.75
CA GLN A 213 11.56 16.16 -19.63
C GLN A 213 10.58 15.04 -19.27
N GLY A 214 10.37 14.11 -20.20
CA GLY A 214 9.62 12.88 -19.94
C GLY A 214 10.29 12.04 -18.85
N LYS A 215 9.49 11.44 -17.97
CA LYS A 215 9.96 10.64 -16.82
C LYS A 215 9.28 9.27 -16.84
N GLU A 216 10.09 8.23 -16.72
CA GLU A 216 9.66 6.84 -16.80
C GLU A 216 9.86 6.18 -15.44
N VAL A 217 8.79 6.14 -14.65
CA VAL A 217 8.84 5.78 -13.23
C VAL A 217 8.94 4.27 -13.04
N ILE A 218 9.82 3.85 -12.14
CA ILE A 218 10.05 2.46 -11.77
C ILE A 218 9.93 2.29 -10.26
N LEU A 219 9.47 1.13 -9.82
CA LEU A 219 9.64 0.64 -8.46
C LEU A 219 10.72 -0.45 -8.49
N ARG A 220 11.87 -0.19 -7.87
CA ARG A 220 13.01 -1.11 -7.82
C ARG A 220 13.08 -1.79 -6.47
N PHE A 221 13.43 -3.08 -6.47
CA PHE A 221 13.78 -3.84 -5.28
C PHE A 221 15.20 -4.40 -5.43
N ASP A 222 16.13 -3.89 -4.63
CA ASP A 222 17.49 -4.40 -4.54
C ASP A 222 17.57 -5.38 -3.36
N THR A 223 18.10 -6.57 -3.58
CA THR A 223 18.15 -7.62 -2.55
C THR A 223 19.54 -8.22 -2.44
N SER A 224 19.81 -8.91 -1.33
CA SER A 224 21.06 -9.66 -1.15
C SER A 224 21.06 -11.04 -1.83
N ILE A 225 20.07 -11.33 -2.69
CA ILE A 225 19.97 -12.63 -3.37
C ILE A 225 21.00 -12.68 -4.51
N GLN A 226 21.84 -13.72 -4.50
CA GLN A 226 22.72 -14.04 -5.61
C GLN A 226 21.86 -14.64 -6.73
N SER A 227 21.69 -13.89 -7.82
CA SER A 227 20.83 -14.24 -8.95
C SER A 227 21.63 -14.48 -10.24
N GLU A 228 22.96 -14.53 -10.13
CA GLU A 228 23.92 -14.85 -11.19
C GLU A 228 24.75 -16.08 -10.82
#